data_AF-A0A2V8QYJ5-F1
#
_entry.id   AF-A0A2V8QYJ5-F1
#
_cell.length_a   1.000
_cell.length_b   1.000
_cell.length_c   1.000
_cell.angle_alpha   90.00
_cell.angle_beta   90.00
_cell.angle_gamma   90.00
#
_symmetry.space_group_name_H-M   'P 1'
#
loop_
_entity.id
_entity.type
_entity.pdbx_description
1 polymer ?
#
loop_
_entity_poly.entity_id
_entity_poly.type
_entity_poly.pdbx_seq_one_letter_code
_entity_poly.pdbx_strand_id
1 'polypeptide(L)'
;MKLDDLFPHQVCINLDKRADRWRQMQAKFAEHDLKRVIRFPAVDGRELAIPTFWDDYPGAYGCLRSHLAAVEQARAAAWPSILIFEDDAVLAPEFNARFAAYSNQLPGDWDMVFFGAIHQEPPQRISDNVMRVTHSLSTYAYALRQTIFDRYIDLNRQALTVLDENTRALQREFNCYCFMPHLAWVEEDFSDVREETMNLWWLKESLVLWGPEMDEILKDTALIISQRGGNNATRRNLTFLVDYYARKLPAVALLVVEQGDAPRVDPKTLSPQCRYEFLNAPAGAGGSRSFNRGVEMFGASKEFFVFLDGDIFLTREDIKANLLKCREHDFASAFRAICELDEDDTLRLLGNDDRWNYDGKYEPRRKKDLCDSSCIITRRGMRALGGWPETNGRTASDMSARVEQSLKVFDSPGVARRLFHG
;
A
#
# COMPACT_ATOMS: atom_id res chain seq x y z
N MET A 1 -29.41 -7.23 1.13
CA MET A 1 -29.76 -8.17 0.03
C MET A 1 -28.74 -9.32 0.01
N LYS A 2 -29.03 -10.53 -0.48
CA LYS A 2 -27.96 -11.54 -0.66
C LYS A 2 -27.15 -11.24 -1.92
N LEU A 3 -25.88 -11.67 -1.97
CA LEU A 3 -25.00 -11.46 -3.12
C LEU A 3 -25.64 -12.03 -4.40
N ASP A 4 -26.13 -13.26 -4.33
CA ASP A 4 -26.76 -13.97 -5.44
C ASP A 4 -28.01 -13.28 -6.01
N ASP A 5 -28.73 -12.53 -5.17
CA ASP A 5 -29.93 -11.81 -5.60
C ASP A 5 -29.55 -10.55 -6.41
N LEU A 6 -28.47 -9.87 -6.01
CA LEU A 6 -28.00 -8.66 -6.69
C LEU A 6 -27.13 -8.99 -7.91
N PHE A 7 -26.33 -10.05 -7.81
CA PHE A 7 -25.37 -10.50 -8.83
C PHE A 7 -25.60 -11.99 -9.12
N PRO A 8 -26.58 -12.33 -9.97
CA PRO A 8 -26.91 -13.73 -10.27
C PRO A 8 -25.83 -14.45 -11.07
N HIS A 9 -24.95 -13.71 -11.76
CA HIS A 9 -23.84 -14.23 -12.54
C HIS A 9 -22.52 -13.77 -11.93
N GLN A 10 -21.71 -14.74 -11.51
CA GLN A 10 -20.47 -14.51 -10.78
C GLN A 10 -19.37 -15.35 -11.43
N VAL A 11 -18.24 -14.74 -11.73
CA VAL A 11 -17.09 -15.42 -12.33
C VAL A 11 -15.81 -15.13 -11.57
N CYS A 12 -14.88 -16.08 -11.60
CA CYS A 12 -13.51 -15.89 -11.14
C CYS A 12 -12.57 -16.11 -12.31
N ILE A 13 -11.86 -15.06 -12.73
CA ILE A 13 -10.86 -15.11 -13.80
C ILE A 13 -9.60 -15.74 -13.24
N ASN A 14 -9.12 -16.82 -13.88
CA ASN A 14 -7.97 -17.59 -13.43
C ASN A 14 -7.24 -18.21 -14.63
N LEU A 15 -5.91 -18.17 -14.63
CA LEU A 15 -5.08 -18.80 -15.67
C LEU A 15 -5.13 -20.33 -15.53
N ASP A 16 -5.18 -21.05 -16.65
CA ASP A 16 -5.20 -22.53 -16.66
C ASP A 16 -3.98 -23.15 -15.97
N LYS A 17 -2.82 -22.49 -16.05
CA LYS A 17 -1.59 -22.92 -15.37
C LYS A 17 -1.62 -22.72 -13.84
N ARG A 18 -2.50 -21.84 -13.31
CA ARG A 18 -2.60 -21.50 -11.87
C ARG A 18 -3.71 -22.30 -11.17
N ALA A 19 -3.65 -23.62 -11.29
CA ALA A 19 -4.59 -24.53 -10.61
C ALA A 19 -4.45 -24.51 -9.07
N ASP A 20 -3.31 -24.02 -8.56
CA ASP A 20 -3.07 -23.70 -7.15
C ASP A 20 -4.00 -22.56 -6.68
N ARG A 21 -4.02 -21.41 -7.39
CA ARG A 21 -4.87 -20.26 -7.05
C ARG A 21 -6.35 -20.57 -7.19
N TRP A 22 -6.72 -21.34 -8.19
CA TRP A 22 -8.11 -21.78 -8.32
C TRP A 22 -8.58 -22.56 -7.09
N ARG A 23 -7.78 -23.50 -6.59
CA ARG A 23 -8.09 -24.25 -5.35
C ARG A 23 -8.19 -23.34 -4.14
N GLN A 24 -7.33 -22.33 -4.03
CA GLN A 24 -7.39 -21.32 -2.96
C GLN A 24 -8.68 -20.51 -3.02
N MET A 25 -9.05 -20.01 -4.21
CA MET A 25 -10.32 -19.29 -4.41
C MET A 25 -11.54 -20.16 -4.11
N GLN A 26 -11.55 -21.43 -4.53
CA GLN A 26 -12.62 -22.35 -4.17
C GLN A 26 -12.77 -22.51 -2.66
N ALA A 27 -11.67 -22.56 -1.91
CA ALA A 27 -11.70 -22.61 -0.45
C ALA A 27 -12.29 -21.32 0.14
N LYS A 28 -11.84 -20.14 -0.33
CA LYS A 28 -12.37 -18.82 0.07
C LYS A 28 -13.88 -18.71 -0.23
N PHE A 29 -14.32 -19.16 -1.40
CA PHE A 29 -15.74 -19.17 -1.76
C PHE A 29 -16.55 -20.10 -0.86
N ALA A 30 -16.04 -21.29 -0.54
CA ALA A 30 -16.69 -22.21 0.37
C ALA A 30 -16.79 -21.64 1.80
N GLU A 31 -15.74 -21.00 2.30
CA GLU A 31 -15.71 -20.31 3.61
C GLU A 31 -16.82 -19.25 3.72
N HIS A 32 -17.07 -18.53 2.64
CA HIS A 32 -18.08 -17.48 2.57
C HIS A 32 -19.41 -17.92 1.94
N ASP A 33 -19.68 -19.22 1.81
CA ASP A 33 -20.91 -19.76 1.20
C ASP A 33 -21.25 -19.22 -0.20
N LEU A 34 -20.23 -18.85 -1.00
CA LEU A 34 -20.38 -18.34 -2.36
C LEU A 34 -20.43 -19.49 -3.37
N LYS A 35 -21.65 -19.99 -3.64
CA LYS A 35 -21.88 -21.21 -4.43
C LYS A 35 -22.00 -21.00 -5.94
N ARG A 36 -22.16 -19.74 -6.39
CA ARG A 36 -22.46 -19.41 -7.79
C ARG A 36 -21.26 -18.96 -8.61
N VAL A 37 -20.09 -18.85 -7.99
CA VAL A 37 -18.89 -18.40 -8.69
C VAL A 37 -18.40 -19.50 -9.62
N ILE A 38 -18.34 -19.19 -10.92
CA ILE A 38 -17.86 -20.10 -11.95
C ILE A 38 -16.46 -19.66 -12.38
N ARG A 39 -15.55 -20.61 -12.60
CA ARG A 39 -14.23 -20.31 -13.17
C ARG A 39 -14.38 -19.79 -14.59
N PHE A 40 -13.73 -18.67 -14.89
CA PHE A 40 -13.57 -18.14 -16.24
C PHE A 40 -12.09 -18.25 -16.64
N PRO A 41 -11.77 -18.91 -17.77
CA PRO A 41 -10.38 -19.07 -18.19
C PRO A 41 -9.78 -17.72 -18.56
N ALA A 42 -8.71 -17.34 -17.87
CA ALA A 42 -7.95 -16.14 -18.19
C ALA A 42 -7.08 -16.36 -19.45
N VAL A 43 -6.83 -15.28 -20.16
CA VAL A 43 -5.92 -15.22 -21.30
C VAL A 43 -4.50 -14.94 -20.80
N ASP A 44 -3.56 -15.83 -21.09
CA ASP A 44 -2.16 -15.61 -20.76
C ASP A 44 -1.54 -14.61 -21.74
N GLY A 45 -1.24 -13.41 -21.26
CA GLY A 45 -0.65 -12.37 -22.08
C GLY A 45 0.72 -12.73 -22.69
N ARG A 46 1.46 -13.67 -22.09
CA ARG A 46 2.74 -14.15 -22.64
C ARG A 46 2.55 -15.02 -23.89
N GLU A 47 1.35 -15.56 -24.10
CA GLU A 47 0.98 -16.35 -25.28
C GLU A 47 0.34 -15.50 -26.38
N LEU A 48 0.18 -14.19 -26.15
CA LEU A 48 -0.42 -13.26 -27.11
C LEU A 48 0.63 -12.52 -27.94
N ALA A 49 0.26 -12.18 -29.17
CA ALA A 49 0.93 -11.12 -29.91
C ALA A 49 0.57 -9.77 -29.28
N ILE A 50 1.49 -9.23 -28.48
CA ILE A 50 1.33 -7.92 -27.84
C ILE A 50 1.40 -6.82 -28.91
N PRO A 51 0.41 -5.92 -28.99
CA PRO A 51 0.46 -4.80 -29.92
C PRO A 51 1.70 -3.92 -29.68
N THR A 52 2.31 -3.41 -30.74
CA THR A 52 3.55 -2.61 -30.65
C THR A 52 3.38 -1.28 -29.90
N PHE A 53 2.16 -0.80 -29.73
CA PHE A 53 1.84 0.40 -28.97
C PHE A 53 1.57 0.14 -27.48
N TRP A 54 1.55 -1.12 -27.05
CA TRP A 54 1.29 -1.48 -25.66
C TRP A 54 2.54 -1.24 -24.81
N ASP A 55 2.44 -0.29 -23.87
CA ASP A 55 3.55 0.15 -23.01
C ASP A 55 3.37 -0.34 -21.55
N ASP A 56 3.04 -1.63 -21.39
CA ASP A 56 2.95 -2.30 -20.08
C ASP A 56 3.29 -3.80 -20.24
N TYR A 57 3.25 -4.56 -19.14
CA TYR A 57 3.58 -5.98 -19.14
C TYR A 57 2.61 -6.80 -20.02
N PRO A 58 3.07 -7.87 -20.68
CA PRO A 58 2.21 -8.79 -21.41
C PRO A 58 1.05 -9.30 -20.54
N GLY A 59 1.32 -9.63 -19.28
CA GLY A 59 0.32 -10.06 -18.32
C GLY A 59 -0.81 -9.05 -18.11
N ALA A 60 -0.52 -7.74 -18.17
CA ALA A 60 -1.52 -6.70 -18.02
C ALA A 60 -2.46 -6.64 -19.25
N TYR A 61 -1.93 -6.90 -20.45
CA TYR A 61 -2.73 -7.09 -21.65
C TYR A 61 -3.60 -8.35 -21.54
N GLY A 62 -3.04 -9.47 -21.06
CA GLY A 62 -3.78 -10.70 -20.77
C GLY A 62 -4.95 -10.48 -19.80
N CYS A 63 -4.72 -9.76 -18.70
CA CYS A 63 -5.76 -9.33 -17.76
C CYS A 63 -6.87 -8.55 -18.49
N LEU A 64 -6.52 -7.51 -19.24
CA LEU A 64 -7.50 -6.73 -20.01
C LEU A 64 -8.34 -7.60 -20.94
N ARG A 65 -7.69 -8.50 -21.70
CA ARG A 65 -8.38 -9.40 -22.63
C ARG A 65 -9.29 -10.40 -21.93
N SER A 66 -8.90 -10.88 -20.76
CA SER A 66 -9.71 -11.81 -19.94
C SER A 66 -11.00 -11.15 -19.45
N HIS A 67 -10.91 -9.95 -18.89
CA HIS A 67 -12.08 -9.23 -18.41
C HIS A 67 -12.98 -8.77 -19.56
N LEU A 68 -12.40 -8.32 -20.68
CA LEU A 68 -13.15 -8.00 -21.89
C LEU A 68 -13.97 -9.20 -22.35
N ALA A 69 -13.35 -10.39 -22.44
CA ALA A 69 -14.04 -11.61 -22.85
C ALA A 69 -15.19 -11.99 -21.88
N ALA A 70 -14.99 -11.83 -20.57
CA ALA A 70 -16.04 -12.10 -19.58
C ALA A 70 -17.26 -11.17 -19.75
N VAL A 71 -17.03 -9.88 -20.00
CA VAL A 71 -18.11 -8.90 -20.21
C VAL A 71 -18.77 -9.07 -21.58
N GLU A 72 -18.01 -9.42 -22.63
CA GLU A 72 -18.56 -9.77 -23.95
C GLU A 72 -19.48 -11.00 -23.87
N GLN A 73 -19.09 -12.03 -23.09
CA GLN A 73 -19.93 -13.19 -22.85
C GLN A 73 -21.20 -12.82 -22.08
N ALA A 74 -21.10 -12.01 -21.02
CA ALA A 74 -22.25 -11.53 -20.26
C ALA A 74 -23.23 -10.75 -21.14
N ARG A 75 -22.72 -9.86 -21.99
CA ARG A 75 -23.50 -9.11 -22.96
C ARG A 75 -24.19 -10.02 -23.96
N ALA A 76 -23.47 -10.96 -24.58
CA ALA A 76 -24.02 -11.89 -25.56
C ALA A 76 -25.12 -12.79 -24.96
N ALA A 77 -24.98 -13.15 -23.69
CA ALA A 77 -25.96 -13.94 -22.94
C ALA A 77 -27.10 -13.09 -22.32
N ALA A 78 -27.13 -11.78 -22.58
CA ALA A 78 -28.10 -10.83 -22.02
C ALA A 78 -28.21 -10.89 -20.48
N TRP A 79 -27.07 -11.06 -19.79
CA TRP A 79 -27.03 -11.04 -18.33
C TRP A 79 -27.32 -9.64 -17.80
N PRO A 80 -28.16 -9.48 -16.76
CA PRO A 80 -28.47 -8.16 -16.19
C PRO A 80 -27.26 -7.50 -15.52
N SER A 81 -26.33 -8.32 -15.04
CA SER A 81 -25.08 -7.91 -14.41
C SER A 81 -24.09 -9.08 -14.36
N ILE A 82 -22.81 -8.79 -14.20
CA ILE A 82 -21.75 -9.76 -13.91
C ILE A 82 -20.92 -9.26 -12.73
N LEU A 83 -20.66 -10.14 -11.75
CA LEU A 83 -19.64 -9.95 -10.71
C LEU A 83 -18.39 -10.73 -11.12
N ILE A 84 -17.25 -10.04 -11.16
CA ILE A 84 -15.95 -10.60 -11.53
C ILE A 84 -15.04 -10.57 -10.32
N PHE A 85 -14.40 -11.70 -10.04
CA PHE A 85 -13.26 -11.84 -9.15
C PHE A 85 -12.00 -12.18 -9.96
N GLU A 86 -10.84 -11.68 -9.56
CA GLU A 86 -9.54 -12.23 -9.95
C GLU A 86 -9.13 -13.34 -8.95
N ASP A 87 -8.16 -14.17 -9.34
CA ASP A 87 -7.76 -15.36 -8.56
C ASP A 87 -6.86 -15.08 -7.35
N ASP A 88 -6.49 -13.82 -7.16
CA ASP A 88 -5.76 -13.29 -6.02
C ASP A 88 -6.65 -12.38 -5.14
N ALA A 89 -7.97 -12.44 -5.28
CA ALA A 89 -8.88 -11.73 -4.40
C ALA A 89 -8.91 -12.37 -3.00
N VAL A 90 -8.91 -11.53 -1.97
CA VAL A 90 -9.20 -11.88 -0.58
C VAL A 90 -10.54 -11.25 -0.22
N LEU A 91 -11.42 -12.04 0.39
CA LEU A 91 -12.73 -11.58 0.84
C LEU A 91 -12.68 -11.19 2.32
N ALA A 92 -13.43 -10.15 2.67
CA ALA A 92 -13.49 -9.68 4.05
C ALA A 92 -14.07 -10.76 4.98
N PRO A 93 -13.59 -10.86 6.23
CA PRO A 93 -14.26 -11.68 7.24
C PRO A 93 -15.74 -11.33 7.33
N GLU A 94 -16.58 -12.36 7.51
CA GLU A 94 -18.04 -12.22 7.53
C GLU A 94 -18.62 -11.56 6.25
N PHE A 95 -17.98 -11.79 5.10
CA PHE A 95 -18.30 -11.20 3.80
C PHE A 95 -19.81 -11.07 3.53
N ASN A 96 -20.57 -12.17 3.61
CA ASN A 96 -22.01 -12.16 3.33
C ASN A 96 -22.81 -11.28 4.29
N ALA A 97 -22.45 -11.24 5.57
CA ALA A 97 -23.14 -10.41 6.56
C ALA A 97 -22.87 -8.92 6.27
N ARG A 98 -21.62 -8.56 5.99
CA ARG A 98 -21.24 -7.19 5.61
C ARG A 98 -21.89 -6.78 4.30
N PHE A 99 -21.82 -7.63 3.27
CA PHE A 99 -22.48 -7.38 1.99
C PHE A 99 -23.99 -7.17 2.17
N ALA A 100 -24.66 -7.99 2.97
CA ALA A 100 -26.09 -7.83 3.22
C ALA A 100 -26.44 -6.49 3.86
N ALA A 101 -25.58 -5.97 4.75
CA ALA A 101 -25.73 -4.67 5.37
C ALA A 101 -25.45 -3.52 4.39
N TYR A 102 -24.45 -3.66 3.52
CA TYR A 102 -24.01 -2.58 2.62
C TYR A 102 -24.88 -2.47 1.37
N SER A 103 -25.25 -3.61 0.79
CA SER A 103 -26.04 -3.69 -0.46
C SER A 103 -27.38 -2.96 -0.38
N ASN A 104 -28.00 -2.87 0.80
CA ASN A 104 -29.25 -2.13 0.98
C ASN A 104 -29.07 -0.60 0.86
N GLN A 105 -27.83 -0.12 0.93
CA GLN A 105 -27.48 1.29 0.82
C GLN A 105 -27.02 1.67 -0.59
N LEU A 106 -26.84 0.68 -1.48
CA LEU A 106 -26.41 0.90 -2.85
C LEU A 106 -27.54 1.56 -3.65
N PRO A 107 -27.29 2.70 -4.33
CA PRO A 107 -28.29 3.34 -5.19
C PRO A 107 -28.79 2.41 -6.31
N GLY A 108 -30.09 2.43 -6.61
CA GLY A 108 -30.70 1.51 -7.58
C GLY A 108 -30.30 1.75 -9.05
N ASP A 109 -29.66 2.88 -9.33
CA ASP A 109 -29.13 3.33 -10.62
C ASP A 109 -27.61 3.08 -10.76
N TRP A 110 -27.05 2.16 -9.96
CA TRP A 110 -25.66 1.74 -10.10
C TRP A 110 -25.38 1.13 -11.47
N ASP A 111 -24.17 1.41 -11.98
CA ASP A 111 -23.63 0.87 -13.23
C ASP A 111 -22.43 -0.05 -12.97
N MET A 112 -21.59 0.31 -12.00
CA MET A 112 -20.41 -0.45 -11.60
C MET A 112 -20.22 -0.38 -10.08
N VAL A 113 -19.83 -1.49 -9.47
CA VAL A 113 -19.62 -1.56 -8.00
C VAL A 113 -18.32 -2.27 -7.70
N PHE A 114 -17.39 -1.59 -7.03
CA PHE A 114 -16.14 -2.16 -6.54
C PHE A 114 -16.31 -2.71 -5.13
N PHE A 115 -15.79 -3.91 -4.87
CA PHE A 115 -15.76 -4.51 -3.53
C PHE A 115 -14.56 -4.01 -2.72
N GLY A 116 -13.58 -3.45 -3.40
CA GLY A 116 -12.53 -2.60 -2.86
C GLY A 116 -11.81 -1.92 -4.01
N ALA A 117 -11.12 -0.81 -3.74
CA ALA A 117 -10.32 -0.16 -4.77
C ALA A 117 -9.10 0.60 -4.23
N ILE A 118 -8.16 0.89 -5.13
CA ILE A 118 -7.09 1.85 -4.89
C ILE A 118 -7.63 3.23 -5.27
N HIS A 119 -8.07 4.00 -4.28
CA HIS A 119 -8.65 5.33 -4.50
C HIS A 119 -7.56 6.38 -4.79
N GLN A 120 -7.48 6.86 -6.03
CA GLN A 120 -6.54 7.92 -6.43
C GLN A 120 -7.09 9.34 -6.10
N GLU A 121 -8.40 9.45 -5.91
CA GLU A 121 -9.06 10.61 -5.30
C GLU A 121 -9.98 10.14 -4.16
N PRO A 122 -10.20 10.99 -3.13
CA PRO A 122 -11.15 10.66 -2.06
C PRO A 122 -12.54 10.37 -2.63
N PRO A 123 -13.11 9.19 -2.35
CA PRO A 123 -14.43 8.86 -2.84
C PRO A 123 -15.49 9.67 -2.09
N GLN A 124 -16.59 9.98 -2.75
CA GLN A 124 -17.67 10.79 -2.17
C GLN A 124 -18.63 9.90 -1.38
N ARG A 125 -18.88 10.24 -0.12
CA ARG A 125 -19.83 9.51 0.73
C ARG A 125 -21.26 9.62 0.20
N ILE A 126 -21.89 8.47 -0.04
CA ILE A 126 -23.32 8.36 -0.38
C ILE A 126 -24.12 7.88 0.83
N SER A 127 -23.57 6.90 1.55
CA SER A 127 -24.14 6.35 2.78
C SER A 127 -23.03 5.97 3.76
N ASP A 128 -23.38 5.22 4.82
CA ASP A 128 -22.40 4.73 5.79
C ASP A 128 -21.38 3.78 5.15
N ASN A 129 -21.82 2.94 4.19
CA ASN A 129 -20.98 1.91 3.61
C ASN A 129 -20.85 1.93 2.08
N VAL A 130 -21.39 2.95 1.43
CA VAL A 130 -21.30 3.11 -0.02
C VAL A 130 -20.73 4.49 -0.34
N MET A 131 -19.69 4.49 -1.16
CA MET A 131 -19.07 5.69 -1.68
C MET A 131 -19.21 5.74 -3.20
N ARG A 132 -19.37 6.93 -3.78
CA ARG A 132 -19.26 7.19 -5.21
C ARG A 132 -17.78 7.35 -5.57
N VAL A 133 -17.31 6.63 -6.58
CA VAL A 133 -15.90 6.66 -7.02
C VAL A 133 -15.75 7.34 -8.38
N THR A 134 -14.90 8.34 -8.47
CA THR A 134 -14.62 9.09 -9.71
C THR A 134 -13.20 8.85 -10.25
N HIS A 135 -12.32 8.35 -9.39
CA HIS A 135 -10.93 8.07 -9.72
C HIS A 135 -10.36 6.98 -8.79
N SER A 136 -10.50 5.73 -9.21
CA SER A 136 -10.00 4.56 -8.48
C SER A 136 -9.50 3.51 -9.45
N LEU A 137 -8.53 2.72 -9.00
CA LEU A 137 -7.90 1.65 -9.77
C LEU A 137 -8.09 0.33 -9.03
N SER A 138 -8.59 -0.70 -9.72
CA SER A 138 -8.59 -2.11 -9.28
C SER A 138 -9.51 -2.92 -10.19
N THR A 139 -9.20 -4.20 -10.35
CA THR A 139 -10.05 -5.16 -11.08
C THR A 139 -10.22 -6.50 -10.35
N TYR A 140 -9.69 -6.63 -9.13
CA TYR A 140 -9.71 -7.88 -8.36
C TYR A 140 -11.10 -8.35 -7.91
N ALA A 141 -12.05 -7.43 -7.67
CA ALA A 141 -13.42 -7.78 -7.28
C ALA A 141 -14.39 -6.61 -7.57
N TYR A 142 -15.19 -6.74 -8.63
CA TYR A 142 -16.14 -5.70 -9.02
C TYR A 142 -17.30 -6.27 -9.84
N ALA A 143 -18.43 -5.56 -9.81
CA ALA A 143 -19.60 -5.87 -10.62
C ALA A 143 -19.85 -4.79 -11.67
N LEU A 144 -20.40 -5.21 -12.81
CA LEU A 144 -20.87 -4.37 -13.89
C LEU A 144 -22.34 -4.70 -14.17
N ARG A 145 -23.17 -3.67 -14.38
CA ARG A 145 -24.54 -3.82 -14.86
C ARG A 145 -24.59 -3.80 -16.38
N GLN A 146 -25.60 -4.41 -16.97
CA GLN A 146 -25.80 -4.38 -18.42
C GLN A 146 -25.83 -2.96 -19.02
N THR A 147 -26.16 -1.93 -18.22
CA THR A 147 -26.19 -0.52 -18.63
C THR A 147 -24.82 0.01 -19.07
N ILE A 148 -23.72 -0.57 -18.59
CA ILE A 148 -22.35 -0.13 -18.90
C ILE A 148 -21.60 -1.08 -19.84
N PHE A 149 -22.13 -2.27 -20.13
CA PHE A 149 -21.41 -3.30 -20.91
C PHE A 149 -20.92 -2.79 -22.27
N ASP A 150 -21.77 -2.13 -23.05
CA ASP A 150 -21.44 -1.67 -24.40
C ASP A 150 -20.27 -0.67 -24.34
N ARG A 151 -20.37 0.32 -23.46
CA ARG A 151 -19.30 1.32 -23.28
C ARG A 151 -18.00 0.68 -22.78
N TYR A 152 -18.10 -0.26 -21.83
CA TYR A 152 -16.96 -0.99 -21.30
C TYR A 152 -16.26 -1.80 -22.39
N ILE A 153 -17.01 -2.51 -23.23
CA ILE A 153 -16.48 -3.33 -24.32
C ILE A 153 -15.83 -2.43 -25.38
N ASP A 154 -16.50 -1.36 -25.80
CA ASP A 154 -15.98 -0.45 -26.82
C ASP A 154 -14.67 0.20 -26.37
N LEU A 155 -14.60 0.64 -25.11
CA LEU A 155 -13.40 1.24 -24.53
C LEU A 155 -12.24 0.23 -24.49
N ASN A 156 -12.50 -0.99 -24.02
CA ASN A 156 -11.42 -1.97 -23.82
C ASN A 156 -11.00 -2.70 -25.11
N ARG A 157 -11.84 -2.77 -26.14
CA ARG A 157 -11.43 -3.28 -27.47
C ARG A 157 -10.38 -2.41 -28.14
N GLN A 158 -10.40 -1.12 -27.85
CA GLN A 158 -9.51 -0.10 -28.41
C GLN A 158 -8.48 0.39 -27.38
N ALA A 159 -8.25 -0.40 -26.33
CA ALA A 159 -7.42 -0.01 -25.21
C ALA A 159 -5.97 0.23 -25.63
N LEU A 160 -5.45 1.40 -25.24
CA LEU A 160 -4.04 1.76 -25.35
C LEU A 160 -3.31 1.64 -23.99
N THR A 161 -4.06 1.32 -22.94
CA THR A 161 -3.57 1.22 -21.56
C THR A 161 -4.28 0.08 -20.83
N VAL A 162 -3.80 -0.22 -19.64
CA VAL A 162 -4.32 -1.23 -18.71
C VAL A 162 -5.78 -1.02 -18.32
N LEU A 163 -6.41 -2.12 -17.89
CA LEU A 163 -7.85 -2.21 -17.67
C LEU A 163 -8.38 -1.25 -16.59
N ASP A 164 -7.64 -1.11 -15.49
CA ASP A 164 -7.98 -0.21 -14.38
C ASP A 164 -7.95 1.26 -14.81
N GLU A 165 -6.98 1.67 -15.63
CA GLU A 165 -6.95 3.01 -16.23
C GLU A 165 -8.12 3.26 -17.20
N ASN A 166 -8.53 2.24 -17.97
CA ASN A 166 -9.72 2.36 -18.82
C ASN A 166 -10.99 2.48 -17.97
N THR A 167 -11.16 1.65 -16.95
CA THR A 167 -12.33 1.70 -16.07
C THR A 167 -12.42 3.01 -15.29
N ARG A 168 -11.29 3.68 -15.01
CA ARG A 168 -11.29 5.05 -14.48
C ARG A 168 -12.04 6.04 -15.37
N ALA A 169 -11.93 5.95 -16.70
CA ALA A 169 -12.69 6.84 -17.59
C ALA A 169 -14.21 6.65 -17.41
N LEU A 170 -14.64 5.39 -17.24
CA LEU A 170 -16.04 5.05 -17.01
C LEU A 170 -16.57 5.62 -15.68
N GLN A 171 -15.74 5.72 -14.65
CA GLN A 171 -16.14 6.24 -13.32
C GLN A 171 -16.63 7.69 -13.35
N ARG A 172 -16.20 8.48 -14.33
CA ARG A 172 -16.64 9.87 -14.55
C ARG A 172 -17.92 9.95 -15.38
N GLU A 173 -18.16 8.97 -16.25
CA GLU A 173 -19.31 8.92 -17.15
C GLU A 173 -20.52 8.21 -16.52
N PHE A 174 -20.31 7.24 -15.62
CA PHE A 174 -21.33 6.34 -15.08
C PHE A 174 -21.41 6.36 -13.55
N ASN A 175 -22.50 5.83 -13.00
CA ASN A 175 -22.72 5.69 -11.57
C ASN A 175 -21.90 4.53 -10.99
N CYS A 176 -20.63 4.82 -10.72
CA CYS A 176 -19.69 3.86 -10.13
C CYS A 176 -19.56 4.06 -8.62
N TYR A 177 -19.73 2.98 -7.87
CA TYR A 177 -19.68 2.97 -6.40
C TYR A 177 -18.64 1.99 -5.86
N CYS A 178 -18.25 2.15 -4.59
CA CYS A 178 -17.40 1.21 -3.87
C CYS A 178 -17.94 1.00 -2.45
N PHE A 179 -17.82 -0.22 -1.94
CA PHE A 179 -18.13 -0.54 -0.56
C PHE A 179 -17.00 -0.11 0.38
N MET A 180 -17.32 0.62 1.45
CA MET A 180 -16.36 1.00 2.49
C MET A 180 -16.90 0.72 3.91
N PRO A 181 -16.16 0.06 4.82
CA PRO A 181 -14.90 -0.64 4.60
C PRO A 181 -14.96 -1.65 3.44
N HIS A 182 -13.83 -1.89 2.78
CA HIS A 182 -13.74 -2.80 1.65
C HIS A 182 -14.22 -4.21 2.04
N LEU A 183 -14.94 -4.83 1.11
CA LEU A 183 -15.38 -6.22 1.18
C LEU A 183 -14.39 -7.18 0.52
N ALA A 184 -13.45 -6.67 -0.28
CA ALA A 184 -12.38 -7.45 -0.88
C ALA A 184 -11.12 -6.60 -1.08
N TRP A 185 -9.96 -7.26 -1.16
CA TRP A 185 -8.66 -6.66 -1.51
C TRP A 185 -7.79 -7.71 -2.20
N VAL A 186 -6.65 -7.29 -2.77
CA VAL A 186 -5.69 -8.22 -3.38
C VAL A 186 -4.84 -8.92 -2.32
N GLU A 187 -4.58 -10.21 -2.53
CA GLU A 187 -3.75 -11.05 -1.67
C GLU A 187 -2.30 -10.57 -1.65
N GLU A 188 -1.64 -10.80 -0.51
CA GLU A 188 -0.19 -10.64 -0.40
C GLU A 188 0.50 -11.85 -1.03
N ASP A 189 0.73 -11.80 -2.35
CA ASP A 189 1.33 -12.88 -3.13
C ASP A 189 2.08 -12.35 -4.37
N PHE A 190 2.77 -13.23 -5.09
CA PHE A 190 3.45 -12.95 -6.35
C PHE A 190 2.45 -12.67 -7.49
N SER A 191 2.49 -11.49 -8.09
CA SER A 191 1.66 -11.14 -9.24
C SER A 191 2.25 -11.68 -10.55
N ASP A 192 1.54 -12.56 -11.26
CA ASP A 192 1.92 -12.97 -12.64
C ASP A 192 1.86 -11.80 -13.64
N VAL A 193 1.08 -10.76 -13.34
CA VAL A 193 0.91 -9.57 -14.19
C VAL A 193 2.10 -8.64 -14.06
N ARG A 194 2.54 -8.37 -12.82
CA ARG A 194 3.65 -7.44 -12.52
C ARG A 194 5.01 -8.14 -12.38
N GLU A 195 5.00 -9.46 -12.28
CA GLU A 195 6.18 -10.30 -12.02
C GLU A 195 6.92 -9.92 -10.72
N GLU A 196 6.15 -9.60 -9.67
CA GLU A 196 6.68 -9.22 -8.35
C GLU A 196 5.72 -9.59 -7.22
N THR A 197 6.24 -9.74 -6.00
CA THR A 197 5.41 -9.91 -4.80
C THR A 197 4.78 -8.58 -4.40
N MET A 198 3.44 -8.55 -4.32
CA MET A 198 2.70 -7.36 -3.95
C MET A 198 2.30 -7.42 -2.47
N ASN A 199 2.56 -6.36 -1.71
CA ASN A 199 2.00 -6.18 -0.37
C ASN A 199 1.29 -4.82 -0.29
N LEU A 200 -0.02 -4.84 -0.46
CA LEU A 200 -0.88 -3.66 -0.36
C LEU A 200 -1.75 -3.73 0.90
N TRP A 201 -1.14 -4.02 2.06
CA TRP A 201 -1.85 -4.23 3.34
C TRP A 201 -2.86 -3.14 3.69
N TRP A 202 -2.62 -1.91 3.26
CA TRP A 202 -3.48 -0.75 3.51
C TRP A 202 -4.83 -0.83 2.78
N LEU A 203 -4.96 -1.67 1.74
CA LEU A 203 -6.25 -1.95 1.10
C LEU A 203 -7.21 -2.70 2.02
N LYS A 204 -6.69 -3.64 2.82
CA LYS A 204 -7.48 -4.35 3.85
C LYS A 204 -8.04 -3.38 4.90
N GLU A 205 -7.28 -2.33 5.21
CA GLU A 205 -7.66 -1.26 6.13
C GLU A 205 -8.51 -0.17 5.45
N SER A 206 -8.82 -0.31 4.15
CA SER A 206 -9.62 0.65 3.36
C SER A 206 -9.05 2.07 3.36
N LEU A 207 -7.72 2.21 3.38
CA LEU A 207 -7.07 3.52 3.47
C LEU A 207 -6.99 4.22 2.12
N VAL A 208 -7.30 5.51 2.11
CA VAL A 208 -7.18 6.40 0.94
C VAL A 208 -5.88 7.20 1.07
N LEU A 209 -4.87 6.86 0.26
CA LEU A 209 -3.52 7.43 0.40
C LEU A 209 -3.29 8.73 -0.39
N TRP A 210 -4.34 9.32 -0.94
CA TRP A 210 -4.28 10.50 -1.81
C TRP A 210 -5.41 11.48 -1.54
N GLY A 211 -5.20 12.74 -1.91
CA GLY A 211 -6.17 13.81 -1.76
C GLY A 211 -5.90 14.73 -0.57
N PRO A 212 -6.78 15.74 -0.37
CA PRO A 212 -6.49 16.87 0.52
C PRO A 212 -6.22 16.48 1.97
N GLU A 213 -6.89 15.45 2.50
CA GLU A 213 -6.64 14.97 3.86
C GLU A 213 -5.21 14.44 4.02
N MET A 214 -4.76 13.62 3.07
CA MET A 214 -3.40 13.11 3.09
C MET A 214 -2.39 14.26 2.91
N ASP A 215 -2.69 15.24 2.07
CA ASP A 215 -1.81 16.40 1.85
C ASP A 215 -1.60 17.20 3.14
N GLU A 216 -2.64 17.41 3.95
CA GLU A 216 -2.53 18.06 5.26
C GLU A 216 -1.73 17.21 6.25
N ILE A 217 -1.96 15.90 6.31
CA ILE A 217 -1.17 15.00 7.17
C ILE A 217 0.32 15.07 6.80
N LEU A 218 0.65 15.07 5.50
CA LEU A 218 2.05 15.18 5.05
C LEU A 218 2.67 16.53 5.43
N LYS A 219 1.94 17.63 5.30
CA LYS A 219 2.40 18.96 5.77
C LYS A 219 2.67 18.99 7.27
N ASP A 220 1.87 18.28 8.06
CA ASP A 220 2.02 18.18 9.52
C ASP A 220 3.00 17.08 9.96
N THR A 221 3.77 16.50 9.03
CA THR A 221 4.73 15.42 9.32
C THR A 221 6.19 15.92 9.28
N ALA A 222 7.00 15.44 10.22
CA ALA A 222 8.47 15.44 10.12
C ALA A 222 9.00 14.02 9.96
N LEU A 223 9.91 13.81 9.02
CA LEU A 223 10.66 12.55 8.85
C LEU A 223 12.10 12.77 9.26
N ILE A 224 12.54 11.99 10.24
CA ILE A 224 13.85 12.08 10.89
C ILE A 224 14.64 10.83 10.56
N ILE A 225 15.69 11.00 9.76
CA ILE A 225 16.64 9.95 9.41
C ILE A 225 17.82 9.99 10.39
N SER A 226 18.01 8.92 11.15
CA SER A 226 19.12 8.73 12.06
C SER A 226 20.30 8.11 11.31
N GLN A 227 21.39 8.86 11.15
CA GLN A 227 22.60 8.38 10.49
C GLN A 227 23.69 8.05 11.52
N ARG A 228 24.30 6.88 11.38
CA ARG A 228 25.47 6.43 12.14
C ARG A 228 26.53 5.85 11.22
N GLY A 229 27.80 5.97 11.60
CA GLY A 229 28.91 5.49 10.77
C GLY A 229 29.16 6.36 9.54
N GLY A 230 29.92 5.88 8.56
CA GLY A 230 30.25 6.67 7.38
C GLY A 230 31.20 5.99 6.39
N ASN A 231 30.95 4.71 6.10
CA ASN A 231 31.58 4.07 4.94
C ASN A 231 30.89 4.55 3.64
N ASN A 232 31.38 4.12 2.48
CA ASN A 232 30.81 4.57 1.21
C ASN A 232 29.38 4.08 0.99
N ALA A 233 29.06 2.85 1.39
CA ALA A 233 27.73 2.27 1.23
C ALA A 233 26.67 3.04 2.04
N THR A 234 26.93 3.31 3.32
CA THR A 234 26.02 4.08 4.19
C THR A 234 25.76 5.50 3.66
N ARG A 235 26.79 6.20 3.16
CA ARG A 235 26.62 7.55 2.57
C ARG A 235 25.82 7.53 1.27
N ARG A 236 26.06 6.52 0.42
CA ARG A 236 25.29 6.28 -0.80
C ARG A 236 23.81 6.04 -0.48
N ASN A 237 23.54 5.16 0.48
CA ASN A 237 22.17 4.81 0.91
C ASN A 237 21.45 6.03 1.48
N LEU A 238 22.10 6.80 2.36
CA LEU A 238 21.52 8.02 2.92
C LEU A 238 21.13 9.03 1.83
N THR A 239 22.01 9.27 0.86
CA THR A 239 21.74 10.20 -0.25
C THR A 239 20.48 9.78 -1.02
N PHE A 240 20.37 8.50 -1.34
CA PHE A 240 19.18 7.95 -1.99
C PHE A 240 17.91 8.11 -1.16
N LEU A 241 17.94 7.76 0.14
CA LEU A 241 16.76 7.89 1.00
C LEU A 241 16.28 9.34 1.04
N VAL A 242 17.20 10.28 1.21
CA VAL A 242 16.91 11.72 1.23
C VAL A 242 16.29 12.17 -0.10
N ASP A 243 16.88 11.78 -1.23
CA ASP A 243 16.36 12.15 -2.56
C ASP A 243 15.00 11.51 -2.86
N TYR A 244 14.82 10.24 -2.46
CA TYR A 244 13.55 9.54 -2.60
C TYR A 244 12.45 10.26 -1.81
N TYR A 245 12.66 10.54 -0.52
CA TYR A 245 11.63 11.17 0.31
C TYR A 245 11.39 12.63 -0.06
N ALA A 246 12.42 13.41 -0.39
CA ALA A 246 12.24 14.78 -0.87
C ALA A 246 11.41 14.82 -2.18
N ARG A 247 11.60 13.85 -3.08
CA ARG A 247 10.84 13.77 -4.33
C ARG A 247 9.43 13.24 -4.13
N LYS A 248 9.26 12.17 -3.34
CA LYS A 248 8.00 11.42 -3.24
C LYS A 248 7.07 11.95 -2.13
N LEU A 249 7.60 12.66 -1.14
CA LEU A 249 6.89 13.25 -0.01
C LEU A 249 7.31 14.73 0.20
N PRO A 250 7.19 15.61 -0.81
CA PRO A 250 7.77 16.96 -0.79
C PRO A 250 7.18 17.90 0.28
N ALA A 251 6.01 17.56 0.84
CA ALA A 251 5.39 18.34 1.92
C ALA A 251 5.92 17.99 3.31
N VAL A 252 6.61 16.86 3.46
CA VAL A 252 7.15 16.38 4.74
C VAL A 252 8.42 17.14 5.08
N ALA A 253 8.54 17.60 6.33
CA ALA A 253 9.79 18.20 6.80
C ALA A 253 10.86 17.11 6.98
N LEU A 254 11.90 17.13 6.17
CA LEU A 254 12.96 16.12 6.18
C LEU A 254 14.18 16.59 6.99
N LEU A 255 14.62 15.77 7.93
CA LEU A 255 15.79 16.02 8.77
C LEU A 255 16.69 14.79 8.83
N VAL A 256 17.96 14.96 8.47
CA VAL A 256 19.03 14.01 8.79
C VAL A 256 19.70 14.44 10.08
N VAL A 257 19.81 13.51 11.03
CA VAL A 257 20.60 13.71 12.25
C VAL A 257 21.72 12.69 12.28
N GLU A 258 22.95 13.15 12.02
CA GLU A 258 24.16 12.35 12.12
C GLU A 258 24.68 12.32 13.56
N GLN A 259 25.01 11.12 14.05
CA GLN A 259 25.62 10.93 15.35
C GLN A 259 27.03 10.32 15.21
N GLY A 260 28.02 10.95 15.85
CA GLY A 260 29.39 10.43 15.92
C GLY A 260 30.35 11.40 16.62
N ASP A 261 31.65 11.09 16.55
CA ASP A 261 32.70 11.96 17.11
C ASP A 261 33.04 13.15 16.18
N ALA A 262 32.79 12.99 14.88
CA ALA A 262 32.96 14.03 13.86
C ALA A 262 31.97 13.80 12.71
N PRO A 263 31.52 14.87 12.02
CA PRO A 263 30.63 14.76 10.87
C PRO A 263 31.35 14.08 9.69
N ARG A 264 30.67 13.14 9.04
CA ARG A 264 31.15 12.37 7.88
C ARG A 264 30.26 12.51 6.66
N VAL A 265 29.05 13.03 6.85
CA VAL A 265 28.14 13.44 5.78
C VAL A 265 28.50 14.86 5.37
N ASP A 266 28.67 15.10 4.07
CA ASP A 266 28.71 16.46 3.53
C ASP A 266 27.27 16.91 3.26
N PRO A 267 26.72 17.89 3.99
CA PRO A 267 25.33 18.32 3.80
C PRO A 267 25.05 18.84 2.39
N LYS A 268 26.08 19.26 1.64
CA LYS A 268 25.94 19.72 0.25
C LYS A 268 25.60 18.60 -0.72
N THR A 269 25.82 17.35 -0.35
CA THR A 269 25.45 16.18 -1.17
C THR A 269 24.00 15.74 -0.94
N LEU A 270 23.31 16.32 0.06
CA LEU A 270 21.92 16.02 0.36
C LEU A 270 20.98 16.95 -0.42
N SER A 271 19.75 16.49 -0.65
CA SER A 271 18.69 17.33 -1.24
C SER A 271 18.56 18.66 -0.51
N PRO A 272 18.41 19.80 -1.22
CA PRO A 272 18.21 21.12 -0.59
C PRO A 272 16.96 21.22 0.30
N GLN A 273 16.02 20.29 0.16
CA GLN A 273 14.82 20.21 1.01
C GLN A 273 15.11 19.55 2.37
N CYS A 274 16.26 18.91 2.52
CA CYS A 274 16.69 18.24 3.74
C CYS A 274 17.43 19.20 4.66
N ARG A 275 17.05 19.20 5.95
CA ARG A 275 17.86 19.80 7.01
C ARG A 275 18.87 18.77 7.50
N TYR A 276 20.06 19.23 7.90
CA TYR A 276 21.10 18.39 8.47
C TYR A 276 21.52 18.93 9.84
N GLU A 277 21.61 18.03 10.81
CA GLU A 277 22.17 18.31 12.14
C GLU A 277 23.23 17.26 12.48
N PHE A 278 24.33 17.72 13.06
CA PHE A 278 25.34 16.83 13.64
C PHE A 278 25.25 16.87 15.16
N LEU A 279 25.14 15.71 15.78
CA LEU A 279 25.18 15.55 17.23
C LEU A 279 26.48 14.85 17.62
N ASN A 280 27.30 15.54 18.41
CA ASN A 280 28.43 14.90 19.06
C ASN A 280 27.90 13.83 20.03
N ALA A 281 28.29 12.59 19.78
CA ALA A 281 27.76 11.42 20.46
C ALA A 281 28.92 10.52 20.89
N PRO A 282 29.20 10.38 22.21
CA PRO A 282 30.24 9.49 22.69
C PRO A 282 29.94 8.03 22.33
N ALA A 283 30.99 7.20 22.26
CA ALA A 283 30.86 5.77 21.99
C ALA A 283 29.82 5.12 22.91
N GLY A 284 28.80 4.47 22.32
CA GLY A 284 27.70 3.83 23.04
C GLY A 284 26.45 4.70 23.24
N ALA A 285 26.42 5.95 22.76
CA ALA A 285 25.19 6.76 22.77
C ALA A 285 24.04 6.08 22.00
N GLY A 286 22.83 6.09 22.55
CA GLY A 286 21.63 5.45 21.96
C GLY A 286 21.05 6.20 20.75
N GLY A 287 20.44 5.47 19.80
CA GLY A 287 19.84 6.03 18.57
C GLY A 287 18.81 7.12 18.81
N SER A 288 18.12 7.03 19.96
CA SER A 288 17.10 7.93 20.48
C SER A 288 17.43 9.43 20.47
N ARG A 289 18.71 9.82 20.49
CA ARG A 289 19.09 11.25 20.49
C ARG A 289 18.70 11.95 19.19
N SER A 290 18.81 11.26 18.05
CA SER A 290 18.35 11.76 16.75
C SER A 290 16.84 12.02 16.76
N PHE A 291 16.09 11.10 17.36
CA PHE A 291 14.64 11.22 17.53
C PHE A 291 14.28 12.48 18.34
N ASN A 292 14.86 12.61 19.54
CA ASN A 292 14.62 13.75 20.41
C ASN A 292 14.96 15.08 19.75
N ARG A 293 16.09 15.15 19.03
CA ARG A 293 16.49 16.36 18.31
C ARG A 293 15.45 16.79 17.26
N GLY A 294 14.88 15.82 16.56
CA GLY A 294 13.77 16.05 15.65
C GLY A 294 12.53 16.61 16.33
N VAL A 295 12.14 16.03 17.46
CA VAL A 295 10.99 16.49 18.24
C VAL A 295 11.24 17.87 18.85
N GLU A 296 12.44 18.19 19.32
CA GLU A 296 12.79 19.53 19.78
C GLU A 296 12.62 20.57 18.66
N MET A 297 13.08 20.23 17.45
CA MET A 297 13.04 21.15 16.31
C MET A 297 11.63 21.36 15.77
N PHE A 298 10.82 20.30 15.72
CA PHE A 298 9.53 20.31 15.03
C PHE A 298 8.32 20.20 15.96
N GLY A 299 8.51 19.94 17.24
CA GLY A 299 7.48 19.65 18.26
C GLY A 299 6.36 20.69 18.37
N ALA A 300 6.68 21.95 18.10
CA ALA A 300 5.71 23.04 18.12
C ALA A 300 4.86 23.15 16.84
N SER A 301 5.34 22.59 15.72
CA SER A 301 4.77 22.82 14.38
C SER A 301 4.25 21.56 13.68
N LYS A 302 4.75 20.36 14.04
CA LYS A 302 4.38 19.09 13.40
C LYS A 302 3.59 18.18 14.34
N GLU A 303 2.62 17.47 13.80
CA GLU A 303 1.80 16.53 14.55
C GLU A 303 2.33 15.11 14.48
N PHE A 304 2.94 14.71 13.36
CA PHE A 304 3.45 13.36 13.17
C PHE A 304 4.96 13.35 13.04
N PHE A 305 5.61 12.36 13.66
CA PHE A 305 7.05 12.17 13.65
C PHE A 305 7.34 10.76 13.14
N VAL A 306 7.97 10.67 11.97
CA VAL A 306 8.48 9.42 11.38
C VAL A 306 9.95 9.32 11.72
N PHE A 307 10.35 8.27 12.43
CA PHE A 307 11.74 7.94 12.67
C PHE A 307 12.18 6.80 11.80
N LEU A 308 13.38 6.91 11.24
CA LEU A 308 13.93 5.98 10.29
C LEU A 308 15.45 5.91 10.47
N ASP A 309 16.01 4.72 10.58
CA ASP A 309 17.47 4.53 10.49
C ASP A 309 17.95 4.73 9.03
N GLY A 310 19.16 5.25 8.85
CA GLY A 310 19.72 5.65 7.54
C GLY A 310 19.99 4.52 6.54
N ASP A 311 19.68 3.28 6.90
CA ASP A 311 19.75 2.08 6.06
C ASP A 311 18.37 1.44 5.83
N ILE A 312 17.28 2.02 6.34
CA ILE A 312 15.94 1.45 6.22
C ILE A 312 15.16 2.18 5.13
N PHE A 313 14.60 1.41 4.21
CA PHE A 313 13.72 1.90 3.16
C PHE A 313 12.28 1.47 3.39
N LEU A 314 11.39 2.46 3.46
CA LEU A 314 9.94 2.34 3.41
C LEU A 314 9.40 3.05 2.18
N THR A 315 8.41 2.46 1.52
CA THR A 315 7.75 3.10 0.38
C THR A 315 6.96 4.33 0.83
N ARG A 316 6.68 5.26 -0.09
CA ARG A 316 5.81 6.42 0.21
C ARG A 316 4.40 5.97 0.62
N GLU A 317 3.89 4.88 0.06
CA GLU A 317 2.58 4.31 0.38
C GLU A 317 2.56 3.76 1.82
N ASP A 318 3.60 3.02 2.24
CA ASP A 318 3.70 2.52 3.62
C ASP A 318 3.75 3.65 4.64
N ILE A 319 4.51 4.72 4.37
CA ILE A 319 4.57 5.89 5.25
C ILE A 319 3.20 6.55 5.35
N LYS A 320 2.54 6.82 4.21
CA LYS A 320 1.19 7.41 4.16
C LYS A 320 0.16 6.57 4.92
N ALA A 321 0.16 5.26 4.70
CA ALA A 321 -0.77 4.34 5.34
C ALA A 321 -0.58 4.32 6.87
N ASN A 322 0.66 4.25 7.35
CA ASN A 322 0.92 4.31 8.79
C ASN A 322 0.55 5.67 9.40
N LEU A 323 0.79 6.78 8.70
CA LEU A 323 0.37 8.12 9.14
C LEU A 323 -1.16 8.21 9.28
N LEU A 324 -1.92 7.64 8.34
CA LEU A 324 -3.38 7.55 8.44
C LEU A 324 -3.80 6.72 9.66
N LYS A 325 -3.14 5.59 9.95
CA LYS A 325 -3.43 4.82 11.17
C LYS A 325 -3.14 5.60 12.45
N CYS A 326 -2.15 6.49 12.43
CA CYS A 326 -1.86 7.43 13.53
C CYS A 326 -2.92 8.52 13.73
N ARG A 327 -3.97 8.61 12.91
CA ARG A 327 -5.17 9.41 13.23
C ARG A 327 -5.99 8.81 14.38
N GLU A 328 -5.94 7.49 14.49
CA GLU A 328 -6.70 6.72 15.48
C GLU A 328 -5.81 6.11 16.55
N HIS A 329 -4.49 6.10 16.35
CA HIS A 329 -3.49 5.48 17.20
C HIS A 329 -2.43 6.53 17.56
N ASP A 330 -1.90 6.47 18.79
CA ASP A 330 -0.85 7.40 19.19
C ASP A 330 0.51 7.03 18.54
N PHE A 331 0.67 5.77 18.13
CA PHE A 331 1.91 5.17 17.62
C PHE A 331 1.63 4.10 16.54
N ALA A 332 2.50 4.01 15.54
CA ALA A 332 2.57 2.92 14.57
C ALA A 332 3.99 2.35 14.46
N SER A 333 4.13 1.02 14.41
CA SER A 333 5.43 0.35 14.32
C SER A 333 6.12 0.47 12.96
N ALA A 334 5.48 1.13 11.98
CA ALA A 334 5.89 1.29 10.58
C ALA A 334 5.89 0.00 9.74
N PHE A 335 6.45 -1.09 10.28
CA PHE A 335 6.49 -2.42 9.68
C PHE A 335 6.67 -3.50 10.76
N ARG A 336 6.36 -4.77 10.42
CA ARG A 336 6.53 -5.93 11.32
C ARG A 336 7.73 -6.82 10.97
N ALA A 337 8.17 -6.80 9.72
CA ALA A 337 9.30 -7.59 9.26
C ALA A 337 10.20 -6.80 8.30
N ILE A 338 11.42 -7.27 8.12
CA ILE A 338 12.44 -6.60 7.31
C ILE A 338 13.21 -7.61 6.45
N CYS A 339 13.40 -7.26 5.18
CA CYS A 339 14.28 -7.98 4.26
C CYS A 339 15.66 -7.32 4.26
N GLU A 340 16.71 -8.09 4.53
CA GLU A 340 18.10 -7.63 4.52
C GLU A 340 18.65 -7.75 3.09
N LEU A 341 18.72 -6.66 2.33
CA LEU A 341 19.15 -6.69 0.92
C LEU A 341 20.67 -6.90 0.81
N ASP A 342 21.09 -7.61 -0.24
CA ASP A 342 22.48 -7.61 -0.66
C ASP A 342 22.84 -6.35 -1.48
N GLU A 343 24.11 -6.25 -1.88
CA GLU A 343 24.60 -5.06 -2.58
C GLU A 343 23.94 -4.90 -3.96
N ASP A 344 23.75 -5.97 -4.71
CA ASP A 344 23.18 -5.92 -6.06
C ASP A 344 21.74 -5.41 -6.04
N ASP A 345 20.92 -5.93 -5.13
CA ASP A 345 19.52 -5.54 -4.99
C ASP A 345 19.37 -4.14 -4.37
N THR A 346 20.30 -3.76 -3.49
CA THR A 346 20.41 -2.37 -3.05
C THR A 346 20.67 -1.46 -4.25
N LEU A 347 21.67 -1.76 -5.08
CA LEU A 347 22.02 -0.94 -6.25
C LEU A 347 20.88 -0.83 -7.26
N ARG A 348 20.09 -1.90 -7.46
CA ARG A 348 18.87 -1.86 -8.30
C ARG A 348 17.85 -0.85 -7.76
N LEU A 349 17.56 -0.93 -6.47
CA LEU A 349 16.65 0.00 -5.79
C LEU A 349 17.14 1.46 -5.90
N LEU A 350 18.44 1.69 -5.71
CA LEU A 350 19.05 3.02 -5.90
C LEU A 350 18.89 3.54 -7.34
N GLY A 351 18.85 2.63 -8.32
CA GLY A 351 18.58 2.89 -9.73
C GLY A 351 17.12 3.25 -10.07
N ASN A 352 16.25 3.42 -9.07
CA ASN A 352 14.79 3.57 -9.19
C ASN A 352 14.05 2.31 -9.65
N ASP A 353 14.63 1.12 -9.47
CA ASP A 353 13.86 -0.11 -9.53
C ASP A 353 13.25 -0.38 -8.14
N ASP A 354 12.14 0.31 -7.82
CA ASP A 354 11.47 0.16 -6.52
C ASP A 354 10.52 -1.04 -6.44
N ARG A 355 10.44 -1.83 -7.52
CA ARG A 355 9.73 -3.11 -7.58
C ARG A 355 10.20 -4.05 -6.49
N TRP A 356 9.30 -4.90 -6.03
CA TRP A 356 9.56 -5.97 -5.06
C TRP A 356 10.19 -7.20 -5.73
N ASN A 357 10.99 -6.99 -6.79
CA ASN A 357 11.56 -8.09 -7.54
C ASN A 357 12.76 -8.67 -6.81
N TYR A 358 12.49 -9.66 -5.97
CA TYR A 358 13.52 -10.50 -5.39
C TYR A 358 13.20 -12.00 -5.50
N ASP A 359 12.29 -12.46 -6.37
CA ASP A 359 12.02 -13.90 -6.63
C ASP A 359 11.88 -14.81 -5.37
N GLY A 360 11.43 -14.27 -4.22
CA GLY A 360 11.42 -15.01 -2.96
C GLY A 360 12.81 -15.26 -2.32
N LYS A 361 13.86 -14.60 -2.80
CA LYS A 361 15.26 -14.63 -2.32
C LYS A 361 15.41 -14.27 -0.85
N TYR A 362 14.57 -13.37 -0.34
CA TYR A 362 14.64 -12.91 1.04
C TYR A 362 13.52 -13.49 1.87
N GLU A 363 13.87 -14.14 2.99
CA GLU A 363 12.94 -14.46 4.06
C GLU A 363 12.87 -13.27 5.03
N PRO A 364 11.71 -12.58 5.16
CA PRO A 364 11.61 -11.41 6.03
C PRO A 364 11.84 -11.78 7.50
N ARG A 365 12.81 -11.13 8.13
CA ARG A 365 13.06 -11.29 9.56
C ARG A 365 12.07 -10.43 10.35
N ARG A 366 11.43 -11.00 11.38
CA ARG A 366 10.59 -10.22 12.29
C ARG A 366 11.41 -9.15 13.00
N LYS A 367 10.81 -7.98 13.16
CA LYS A 367 11.35 -6.86 13.94
C LYS A 367 11.62 -7.29 15.38
N LYS A 368 12.71 -6.81 15.99
CA LYS A 368 13.09 -7.23 17.36
C LYS A 368 12.12 -6.69 18.41
N ASP A 369 11.68 -5.45 18.22
CA ASP A 369 10.70 -4.77 19.05
C ASP A 369 10.02 -3.64 18.26
N LEU A 370 8.95 -3.04 18.79
CA LEU A 370 8.12 -2.06 18.08
C LEU A 370 8.88 -0.82 17.59
N CYS A 371 9.96 -0.44 18.27
CA CYS A 371 10.71 0.78 17.99
C CYS A 371 11.97 0.54 17.14
N ASP A 372 12.35 -0.73 16.92
CA ASP A 372 13.57 -1.12 16.18
C ASP A 372 13.61 -0.50 14.77
N SER A 373 14.66 0.23 14.43
CA SER A 373 14.94 0.74 13.07
C SER A 373 13.95 1.78 12.47
N SER A 374 12.67 1.78 12.83
CA SER A 374 11.68 2.79 12.40
C SER A 374 10.42 2.78 13.27
N CYS A 375 9.76 3.92 13.42
CA CYS A 375 8.40 4.01 13.94
C CYS A 375 7.76 5.35 13.57
N ILE A 376 6.45 5.46 13.74
CA ILE A 376 5.69 6.72 13.60
C ILE A 376 4.97 7.01 14.92
N ILE A 377 5.03 8.23 15.40
CA ILE A 377 4.37 8.64 16.63
C ILE A 377 3.77 10.03 16.49
N THR A 378 2.62 10.22 17.12
CA THR A 378 1.93 11.52 17.17
C THR A 378 2.55 12.43 18.24
N ARG A 379 2.37 13.74 18.12
CA ARG A 379 2.74 14.71 19.16
C ARG A 379 2.07 14.38 20.48
N ARG A 380 0.81 13.96 20.43
CA ARG A 380 0.07 13.46 21.61
C ARG A 380 0.79 12.27 22.25
N GLY A 381 1.15 11.25 21.45
CA GLY A 381 1.90 10.09 21.92
C GLY A 381 3.25 10.48 22.54
N MET A 382 3.98 11.39 21.90
CA MET A 382 5.24 11.92 22.43
C MET A 382 5.07 12.60 23.79
N ARG A 383 4.00 13.38 23.97
CA ARG A 383 3.68 14.04 25.25
C ARG A 383 3.30 13.01 26.32
N ALA A 384 2.53 11.98 25.96
CA ALA A 384 2.15 10.91 26.88
C ALA A 384 3.38 10.12 27.39
N LEU A 385 4.42 9.99 26.57
CA LEU A 385 5.70 9.43 26.99
C LEU A 385 6.58 10.40 27.79
N GLY A 386 6.23 11.69 27.89
CA GLY A 386 7.08 12.70 28.51
C GLY A 386 8.40 12.92 27.76
N GLY A 387 8.40 12.74 26.43
CA GLY A 387 9.60 12.71 25.60
C GLY A 387 10.11 11.29 25.32
N TRP A 388 10.98 11.16 24.32
CA TRP A 388 11.58 9.87 23.98
C TRP A 388 12.77 9.63 24.93
N PRO A 389 12.77 8.56 25.74
CA PRO A 389 13.85 8.36 26.71
C PRO A 389 15.21 8.23 26.02
N GLU A 390 16.21 8.98 26.50
CA GLU A 390 17.60 8.68 26.16
C GLU A 390 17.99 7.37 26.86
N THR A 391 18.28 6.32 26.08
CA THR A 391 18.68 5.02 26.60
C THR A 391 20.13 5.06 27.06
N ASN A 392 20.39 5.54 28.28
CA ASN A 392 21.68 5.37 28.96
C ASN A 392 21.79 3.95 29.52
N GLY A 393 21.89 2.94 28.64
CA GLY A 393 22.05 1.53 29.02
C GLY A 393 20.75 0.74 29.25
N ARG A 394 19.58 1.30 28.94
CA ARG A 394 18.31 0.53 28.85
C ARG A 394 18.17 -0.07 27.45
N THR A 395 17.76 -1.34 27.36
CA THR A 395 17.61 -2.05 26.09
C THR A 395 16.38 -1.52 25.32
N ALA A 396 16.39 -1.62 23.99
CA ALA A 396 15.25 -1.21 23.14
C ALA A 396 13.92 -1.90 23.55
N SER A 397 14.00 -3.08 24.16
CA SER A 397 12.85 -3.80 24.75
C SER A 397 12.10 -3.01 25.81
N ASP A 398 12.78 -2.23 26.66
CA ASP A 398 12.13 -1.47 27.75
C ASP A 398 11.29 -0.32 27.21
N MET A 399 11.71 0.23 26.07
CA MET A 399 11.03 1.33 25.40
C MET A 399 9.78 0.85 24.68
N SER A 400 9.86 -0.27 23.97
CA SER A 400 8.70 -0.89 23.33
C SER A 400 7.65 -1.31 24.35
N ALA A 401 8.07 -1.88 25.50
CA ALA A 401 7.15 -2.17 26.59
C ALA A 401 6.45 -0.90 27.14
N ARG A 402 7.18 0.22 27.27
CA ARG A 402 6.59 1.48 27.70
C ARG A 402 5.60 2.04 26.68
N VAL A 403 5.91 1.93 25.38
CA VAL A 403 5.00 2.33 24.30
C VAL A 403 3.72 1.51 24.37
N GLU A 404 3.80 0.19 24.47
CA GLU A 404 2.63 -0.70 24.58
C GLU A 404 1.77 -0.39 25.81
N GLN A 405 2.39 -0.06 26.94
CA GLN A 405 1.68 0.25 28.18
C GLN A 405 1.02 1.63 28.18
N SER A 406 1.58 2.59 27.44
CA SER A 406 1.20 4.00 27.57
C SER A 406 0.41 4.54 26.38
N LEU A 407 0.50 3.91 25.21
CA LEU A 407 0.00 4.43 23.95
C LEU A 407 -0.99 3.47 23.28
N LYS A 408 -1.93 4.01 22.50
CA LYS A 408 -2.69 3.19 21.56
C LYS A 408 -1.80 2.87 20.36
N VAL A 409 -1.39 1.61 20.23
CA VAL A 409 -0.43 1.13 19.22
C VAL A 409 -1.13 0.49 18.03
N PHE A 410 -0.70 0.86 16.83
CA PHE A 410 -0.94 0.10 15.60
C PHE A 410 0.32 -0.69 15.24
N ASP A 411 0.27 -2.02 15.33
CA ASP A 411 1.36 -2.87 14.84
C ASP A 411 1.20 -3.08 13.33
N SER A 412 2.04 -2.41 12.55
CA SER A 412 1.96 -2.35 11.11
C SER A 412 2.25 -3.71 10.46
N PRO A 413 1.38 -4.18 9.56
CA PRO A 413 1.61 -5.41 8.83
C PRO A 413 2.66 -5.30 7.69
N GLY A 414 3.22 -4.13 7.45
CA GLY A 414 4.18 -3.89 6.36
C GLY A 414 5.51 -4.63 6.53
N VAL A 415 6.27 -4.70 5.43
CA VAL A 415 7.62 -5.26 5.38
C VAL A 415 8.58 -4.18 4.86
N ALA A 416 9.65 -3.91 5.60
CA ALA A 416 10.68 -2.94 5.20
C ALA A 416 11.84 -3.61 4.45
N ARG A 417 12.69 -2.79 3.82
CA ARG A 417 13.96 -3.22 3.21
C ARG A 417 15.13 -2.56 3.95
N ARG A 418 16.08 -3.33 4.46
CA ARG A 418 17.38 -2.80 4.90
C ARG A 418 18.33 -2.81 3.72
N LEU A 419 18.88 -1.64 3.39
CA LEU A 419 19.87 -1.46 2.34
C LEU A 419 21.23 -2.00 2.81
N PHE A 420 21.94 -2.68 1.91
CA PHE A 420 23.29 -3.16 2.18
C PHE A 420 24.20 -1.99 2.57
N HIS A 421 24.78 -2.08 3.77
CA HIS A 421 25.55 -1.00 4.39
C HIS A 421 27.03 -1.35 4.63
N GLY A 422 27.49 -2.51 4.12
CA GLY A 422 28.87 -2.99 4.27
C GLY A 422 29.11 -3.82 5.51
#